data_AF-A0A7M2XC34-F1
#
_entry.id   AF-A0A7M2XC34-F1
#
_cell.length_a   1.000
_cell.length_b   1.000
_cell.length_c   1.000
_cell.angle_alpha   90.00
_cell.angle_beta   90.00
_cell.angle_gamma   90.00
#
_symmetry.space_group_name_H-M   'P 1'
#
loop_
_entity.id
_entity.type
_entity.pdbx_description
1 polymer ?
#
loop_
_entity_poly.entity_id
_entity_poly.type
_entity_poly.pdbx_seq_one_letter_code
_entity_poly.pdbx_strand_id
1 'polypeptide(L)'
;MAQVASAFGTRLWVLIDEWSTIPEALQPYLADFLKRVVFPINSVSVTIVAIEQRSKFRKDGEHLPVGIELGSDAFADINLDDYLVFENNPKASAEFFRELIFRHLTAIYPIKSLPVQNAQQLQEQAFTQEAAFLELVRASEGVPRDFINILQIAATKAGEHKISVPTIRSAAKDWYERDKAAFIDSNQAGSDLLHWVVDTVIGGRKARAFLVRSDVRDTILDRLFDERILHIAKRSYSAKEEPGVRYKVWKIDYGCYADFINTSKAPTGFLFENQNVEGDSYIPEDDLRAVRRSVLNLDDFYTAFPAAQHSLPTQ
;
A
#
# COMPACT_ATOMS: atom_id res chain seq x y z
N MET A 1 -31.95 16.40 -7.49
CA MET A 1 -31.13 16.49 -6.26
C MET A 1 -31.62 17.57 -5.29
N ALA A 2 -31.88 18.82 -5.70
CA ALA A 2 -32.38 19.84 -4.77
C ALA A 2 -33.71 19.46 -4.07
N GLN A 3 -34.68 18.91 -4.82
CA GLN A 3 -35.94 18.40 -4.25
C GLN A 3 -35.74 17.21 -3.31
N VAL A 4 -34.74 16.37 -3.59
CA VAL A 4 -34.36 15.23 -2.75
C VAL A 4 -33.75 15.74 -1.44
N ALA A 5 -32.81 16.69 -1.51
CA ALA A 5 -32.19 17.29 -0.33
C ALA A 5 -33.22 18.06 0.53
N SER A 6 -34.17 18.77 -0.08
CA SER A 6 -35.25 19.45 0.66
C SER A 6 -36.20 18.49 1.35
N ALA A 7 -36.38 17.27 0.83
CA ALA A 7 -37.24 16.26 1.44
C ALA A 7 -36.67 15.68 2.74
N PHE A 8 -35.35 15.74 2.95
CA PHE A 8 -34.70 15.21 4.15
C PHE A 8 -34.59 16.22 5.30
N GLY A 9 -34.95 17.50 5.09
CA GLY A 9 -34.90 18.56 6.12
C GLY A 9 -33.54 18.79 6.77
N THR A 10 -32.47 18.14 6.27
CA THR A 10 -31.14 18.01 6.87
C THR A 10 -30.07 17.99 5.78
N ARG A 11 -28.78 17.96 6.17
CA ARG A 11 -27.64 17.87 5.24
C ARG A 11 -27.47 16.43 4.73
N LEU A 12 -27.41 16.25 3.42
CA LEU A 12 -27.14 14.98 2.73
C LEU A 12 -25.64 14.78 2.52
N TRP A 13 -25.14 13.59 2.83
CA TRP A 13 -23.74 13.20 2.60
C TRP A 13 -23.69 12.18 1.47
N VAL A 14 -22.96 12.47 0.40
CA VAL A 14 -22.75 11.60 -0.75
C VAL A 14 -21.33 11.08 -0.68
N LEU A 15 -21.18 9.80 -0.38
CA LEU A 15 -19.89 9.12 -0.32
C LEU A 15 -19.73 8.32 -1.61
N ILE A 16 -18.75 8.69 -2.43
CA ILE A 16 -18.40 7.99 -3.67
C ILE A 16 -17.14 7.20 -3.37
N ASP A 17 -17.27 5.88 -3.38
CA ASP A 17 -16.14 4.97 -3.26
C ASP A 17 -15.75 4.43 -4.64
N GLU A 18 -14.53 3.88 -4.75
CA GLU A 18 -14.05 3.19 -5.94
C GLU A 18 -14.06 4.04 -7.22
N TRP A 19 -13.64 5.31 -7.14
CA TRP A 19 -13.58 6.23 -8.29
C TRP A 19 -12.79 5.67 -9.49
N SER A 20 -11.75 4.88 -9.21
CA SER A 20 -10.87 4.25 -10.20
C SER A 20 -11.55 3.17 -11.05
N THR A 21 -12.79 2.76 -10.71
CA THR A 21 -13.60 1.84 -11.54
C THR A 21 -14.20 2.51 -12.77
N ILE A 22 -14.30 3.85 -12.74
CA ILE A 22 -14.74 4.63 -13.89
C ILE A 22 -13.59 4.65 -14.91
N PRO A 23 -13.84 4.39 -16.21
CA PRO A 23 -12.82 4.51 -17.23
C PRO A 23 -12.14 5.88 -17.16
N GLU A 24 -10.81 5.92 -17.18
CA GLU A 24 -10.03 7.15 -16.96
C GLU A 24 -10.45 8.31 -17.89
N ALA A 25 -10.80 7.98 -19.13
CA ALA A 25 -11.28 8.96 -20.11
C ALA A 25 -12.60 9.64 -19.69
N LEU A 26 -13.43 8.97 -18.88
CA LEU A 26 -14.73 9.45 -18.44
C LEU A 26 -14.68 10.16 -17.07
N GLN A 27 -13.68 9.87 -16.25
CA GLN A 27 -13.56 10.43 -14.90
C GLN A 27 -13.64 11.97 -14.87
N PRO A 28 -12.94 12.74 -15.72
CA PRO A 28 -13.04 14.20 -15.71
C PRO A 28 -14.45 14.73 -16.01
N TYR A 29 -15.21 14.03 -16.86
CA TYR A 29 -16.57 14.44 -17.22
C TYR A 29 -17.56 14.19 -16.07
N LEU A 30 -17.43 13.06 -15.37
CA LEU A 30 -18.23 12.83 -14.16
C LEU A 30 -17.87 13.82 -13.06
N ALA A 31 -16.57 14.11 -12.88
CA ALA A 31 -16.10 15.13 -11.95
C ALA A 31 -16.71 16.51 -12.26
N ASP A 32 -16.73 16.91 -13.54
CA ASP A 32 -17.31 18.18 -13.96
C ASP A 32 -18.83 18.23 -13.72
N PHE A 33 -19.53 17.11 -13.96
CA PHE A 33 -20.95 16.97 -13.64
C PHE A 33 -21.20 17.16 -12.14
N LEU A 34 -20.45 16.47 -11.28
CA LEU A 34 -20.56 16.62 -9.82
C LEU A 34 -20.32 18.06 -9.38
N LYS A 35 -19.26 18.68 -9.92
CA LYS A 35 -18.92 20.08 -9.66
C LYS A 35 -20.06 21.04 -10.04
N ARG A 36 -20.68 20.86 -11.20
CA ARG A 36 -21.69 21.79 -11.71
C ARG A 36 -23.10 21.55 -11.17
N VAL A 37 -23.43 20.31 -10.84
CA VAL A 37 -24.81 19.91 -10.51
C VAL A 37 -24.99 19.63 -9.03
N VAL A 38 -23.98 19.06 -8.36
CA VAL A 38 -24.09 18.59 -6.97
C VAL A 38 -23.48 19.58 -6.00
N PHE A 39 -22.24 20.05 -6.24
CA PHE A 39 -21.54 20.93 -5.31
C PHE A 39 -22.28 22.26 -5.01
N PRO A 40 -23.04 22.87 -5.95
CA PRO A 40 -23.78 24.11 -5.66
C PRO A 40 -24.95 23.93 -4.69
N ILE A 41 -25.33 22.69 -4.34
CA ILE A 41 -26.42 22.42 -3.41
C ILE A 41 -25.88 22.51 -1.98
N ASN A 42 -26.11 23.63 -1.30
CA ASN A 42 -25.59 23.93 0.04
C ASN A 42 -25.89 22.87 1.13
N SER A 43 -26.94 22.08 0.95
CA SER A 43 -27.32 20.99 1.85
C SER A 43 -26.70 19.64 1.49
N VAL A 44 -25.79 19.58 0.51
CA VAL A 44 -25.10 18.36 0.09
C VAL A 44 -23.60 18.48 0.35
N SER A 45 -23.01 17.46 0.94
CA SER A 45 -21.55 17.30 1.05
C SER A 45 -21.13 16.06 0.29
N VAL A 46 -20.07 16.16 -0.51
CA VAL A 46 -19.57 15.06 -1.33
C VAL A 46 -18.17 14.70 -0.88
N THR A 47 -17.93 13.42 -0.61
CA THR A 47 -16.60 12.87 -0.35
C THR A 47 -16.33 11.81 -1.40
N ILE A 48 -15.17 11.90 -2.05
CA ILE A 48 -14.75 10.96 -3.08
C ILE A 48 -13.50 10.24 -2.58
N VAL A 49 -13.56 8.92 -2.47
CA VAL A 49 -12.41 8.06 -2.18
C VAL A 49 -11.83 7.60 -3.51
N ALA A 50 -10.52 7.77 -3.68
CA ALA A 50 -9.88 7.63 -4.97
C ALA A 50 -8.43 7.14 -4.82
N ILE A 51 -8.02 6.24 -5.71
CA ILE A 51 -6.63 5.79 -5.84
C ILE A 51 -5.91 6.80 -6.72
N GLU A 52 -4.92 7.51 -6.18
CA GLU A 52 -4.28 8.66 -6.82
C GLU A 52 -3.76 8.37 -8.23
N GLN A 53 -3.05 7.25 -8.43
CA GLN A 53 -2.48 6.92 -9.75
C GLN A 53 -3.54 6.55 -10.79
N ARG A 54 -4.75 6.17 -10.35
CA ARG A 54 -5.86 5.73 -11.21
C ARG A 54 -6.99 6.75 -11.30
N SER A 55 -6.76 7.96 -10.80
CA SER A 55 -7.79 8.98 -10.67
C SER A 55 -7.40 10.27 -11.38
N LYS A 56 -8.16 10.61 -12.43
CA LYS A 56 -8.08 11.85 -13.20
C LYS A 56 -9.33 12.67 -12.95
N PHE A 57 -9.23 13.62 -12.02
CA PHE A 57 -10.34 14.53 -11.68
C PHE A 57 -10.51 15.68 -12.66
N ARG A 58 -9.46 16.02 -13.42
CA ARG A 58 -9.47 17.13 -14.38
C ARG A 58 -8.76 16.72 -15.66
N LYS A 59 -9.24 17.28 -16.77
CA LYS A 59 -8.58 17.30 -18.06
C LYS A 59 -8.58 18.73 -18.59
N ASP A 60 -7.45 19.17 -19.13
CA ASP A 60 -7.40 20.43 -19.83
C ASP A 60 -8.09 20.29 -21.19
N GLY A 61 -9.05 21.18 -21.47
CA GLY A 61 -9.73 21.29 -22.75
C GLY A 61 -9.15 22.43 -23.59
N GLU A 62 -9.49 22.48 -24.87
CA GLU A 62 -9.00 23.51 -25.81
C GLU A 62 -9.40 24.95 -25.41
N HIS A 63 -10.49 25.10 -24.66
CA HIS A 63 -11.02 26.41 -24.26
C HIS A 63 -11.28 26.53 -22.76
N LEU A 64 -11.78 25.46 -22.12
CA LEU A 64 -12.06 25.43 -20.69
C LEU A 64 -11.65 24.08 -20.11
N PRO A 65 -11.09 24.06 -18.88
CA PRO A 65 -10.82 22.82 -18.17
C PRO A 65 -12.13 22.11 -17.83
N VAL A 66 -12.13 20.79 -17.96
CA VAL A 66 -13.25 19.92 -17.59
C VAL A 66 -12.85 19.14 -16.35
N GLY A 67 -13.69 19.17 -15.31
CA GLY A 67 -13.49 18.38 -14.09
C GLY A 67 -13.37 19.22 -12.83
N ILE A 68 -12.81 18.64 -11.79
CA ILE A 68 -12.62 19.25 -10.47
C ILE A 68 -11.16 19.71 -10.34
N GLU A 69 -10.95 20.99 -10.06
CA GLU A 69 -9.63 21.52 -9.71
C GLU A 69 -9.37 21.39 -8.21
N LEU A 70 -8.40 20.55 -7.83
CA LEU A 70 -7.99 20.41 -6.44
C LEU A 70 -7.41 21.73 -5.90
N GLY A 71 -7.82 22.11 -4.70
CA GLY A 71 -7.47 23.37 -4.03
C GLY A 71 -8.39 24.54 -4.37
N SER A 72 -9.14 24.47 -5.48
CA SER A 72 -10.15 25.48 -5.85
C SER A 72 -11.57 24.96 -5.66
N ASP A 73 -11.87 23.83 -6.29
CA ASP A 73 -13.21 23.22 -6.32
C ASP A 73 -13.41 22.18 -5.21
N ALA A 74 -12.33 21.48 -4.82
CA ALA A 74 -12.35 20.46 -3.78
C ALA A 74 -11.00 20.40 -3.04
N PHE A 75 -11.01 19.96 -1.79
CA PHE A 75 -9.81 19.76 -0.99
C PHE A 75 -9.40 18.28 -0.97
N ALA A 76 -8.10 18.02 -1.18
CA ALA A 76 -7.50 16.70 -1.01
C ALA A 76 -6.94 16.56 0.41
N ASP A 77 -7.83 16.62 1.41
CA ASP A 77 -7.42 16.88 2.80
C ASP A 77 -6.84 15.67 3.54
N ILE A 78 -7.09 14.44 3.09
CA ILE A 78 -6.69 13.24 3.83
C ILE A 78 -6.10 12.20 2.89
N ASN A 79 -4.80 11.97 3.03
CA ASN A 79 -4.13 10.79 2.50
C ASN A 79 -4.12 9.71 3.58
N LEU A 80 -4.78 8.58 3.33
CA LEU A 80 -4.85 7.47 4.29
C LEU A 80 -3.46 6.85 4.56
N ASP A 81 -2.57 6.86 3.57
CA ASP A 81 -1.22 6.29 3.71
C ASP A 81 -0.40 7.05 4.76
N ASP A 82 -0.63 8.35 4.91
CA ASP A 82 0.11 9.17 5.89
C ASP A 82 -0.25 8.80 7.34
N TYR A 83 -1.41 8.15 7.54
CA TYR A 83 -1.92 7.76 8.86
C TYR A 83 -1.83 6.26 9.12
N LEU A 84 -2.11 5.43 8.11
CA LEU A 84 -2.22 3.99 8.24
C LEU A 84 -0.91 3.26 7.98
N VAL A 85 -0.01 3.78 7.15
CA VAL A 85 1.30 3.16 6.91
C VAL A 85 2.16 3.30 8.16
N PHE A 86 2.66 2.18 8.66
CA PHE A 86 3.37 2.11 9.93
C PHE A 86 4.57 3.07 9.97
N GLU A 87 5.34 3.16 8.90
CA GLU A 87 6.56 3.98 8.86
C GLU A 87 6.27 5.49 8.92
N ASN A 88 5.11 5.92 8.44
CA ASN A 88 4.71 7.33 8.44
C ASN A 88 4.29 7.78 9.83
N ASN A 89 3.47 6.96 10.51
CA ASN A 89 2.98 7.25 11.85
C ASN A 89 2.77 5.97 12.67
N PRO A 90 3.84 5.41 13.28
CA PRO A 90 3.77 4.13 13.97
C PRO A 90 2.71 4.09 15.08
N LYS A 91 2.57 5.20 15.81
CA LYS A 91 1.64 5.31 16.92
C LYS A 91 0.19 5.32 16.44
N ALA A 92 -0.13 6.16 15.45
CA ALA A 92 -1.48 6.28 14.91
C ALA A 92 -1.92 5.00 14.19
N SER A 93 -1.03 4.42 13.39
CA SER A 93 -1.27 3.15 12.71
C SER A 93 -1.53 2.03 13.73
N ALA A 94 -0.66 1.86 14.72
CA ALA A 94 -0.85 0.85 15.76
C ALA A 94 -2.17 1.04 16.55
N GLU A 95 -2.52 2.29 16.88
CA GLU A 95 -3.78 2.60 17.56
C GLU A 95 -5.00 2.27 16.69
N PHE A 96 -4.98 2.67 15.42
CA PHE A 96 -6.03 2.36 14.46
C PHE A 96 -6.26 0.85 14.33
N PHE A 97 -5.21 0.08 14.07
CA PHE A 97 -5.33 -1.36 13.84
C PHE A 97 -5.72 -2.14 15.11
N ARG A 98 -5.29 -1.66 16.28
CA ARG A 98 -5.70 -2.25 17.56
C ARG A 98 -7.21 -2.08 17.77
N GLU A 99 -7.69 -0.87 17.52
CA GLU A 99 -9.11 -0.56 17.61
C GLU A 99 -9.92 -1.26 16.51
N LEU A 100 -9.35 -1.43 15.31
CA LEU A 100 -9.98 -2.14 14.20
C LEU A 100 -10.34 -3.58 14.60
N ILE A 101 -9.40 -4.36 15.17
CA ILE A 101 -9.69 -5.74 15.59
C ILE A 101 -10.74 -5.73 16.71
N PHE A 102 -10.58 -4.85 17.70
CA PHE A 102 -11.48 -4.79 18.84
C PHE A 102 -12.92 -4.49 18.40
N ARG A 103 -13.11 -3.51 17.51
CA ARG A 103 -14.41 -3.20 16.91
C ARG A 103 -14.95 -4.33 16.06
N HIS A 104 -14.09 -5.00 15.28
CA HIS A 104 -14.50 -6.12 14.46
C HIS A 104 -15.05 -7.29 15.31
N LEU A 105 -14.35 -7.64 16.40
CA LEU A 105 -14.82 -8.68 17.32
C LEU A 105 -16.10 -8.27 18.06
N THR A 106 -16.18 -7.02 18.52
CA THR A 106 -17.33 -6.53 19.29
C THR A 106 -18.59 -6.31 18.45
N ALA A 107 -18.44 -6.16 17.13
CA ALA A 107 -19.55 -6.15 16.18
C ALA A 107 -20.17 -7.55 16.01
N ILE A 108 -19.39 -8.61 16.18
CA ILE A 108 -19.85 -10.01 16.04
C ILE A 108 -20.33 -10.56 17.39
N TYR A 109 -19.59 -10.28 18.46
CA TYR A 109 -19.84 -10.77 19.81
C TYR A 109 -20.06 -9.60 20.76
N PRO A 110 -21.15 -9.58 21.56
CA PRO A 110 -21.33 -8.55 22.58
C PRO A 110 -20.12 -8.48 23.51
N ILE A 111 -19.63 -7.28 23.85
CA ILE A 111 -18.43 -7.09 24.71
C ILE A 111 -18.49 -7.94 25.99
N LYS A 112 -19.67 -8.06 26.61
CA LYS A 112 -19.88 -8.85 27.83
C LYS A 112 -19.57 -10.34 27.68
N SER A 113 -19.53 -10.85 26.45
CA SER A 113 -19.21 -12.24 26.13
C SER A 113 -17.74 -12.47 25.80
N LEU A 114 -16.96 -11.39 25.65
CA LEU A 114 -15.53 -11.48 25.37
C LEU A 114 -14.70 -11.44 26.66
N PRO A 115 -13.57 -12.16 26.72
CA PRO A 115 -12.65 -12.14 27.86
C PRO A 115 -11.82 -10.84 27.96
N VAL A 116 -12.20 -9.81 27.20
CA VAL A 116 -11.48 -8.52 27.06
C VAL A 116 -12.46 -7.36 27.10
N GLN A 117 -12.07 -6.25 27.71
CA GLN A 117 -12.91 -5.06 27.86
C GLN A 117 -12.51 -3.90 26.94
N ASN A 118 -11.29 -3.94 26.38
CA ASN A 118 -10.76 -2.92 25.50
C ASN A 118 -9.73 -3.48 24.52
N ALA A 119 -9.35 -2.65 23.54
CA ALA A 119 -8.43 -3.01 22.47
C ALA A 119 -7.01 -3.37 22.97
N GLN A 120 -6.56 -2.75 24.06
CA GLN A 120 -5.24 -3.06 24.65
C GLN A 120 -5.22 -4.47 25.26
N GLN A 121 -6.24 -4.84 26.04
CA GLN A 121 -6.35 -6.18 26.62
C GLN A 121 -6.44 -7.26 25.54
N LEU A 122 -7.13 -6.97 24.44
CA LEU A 122 -7.18 -7.88 23.29
C LEU A 122 -5.79 -8.12 22.70
N GLN A 123 -5.01 -7.06 22.50
CA GLN A 123 -3.63 -7.18 22.02
C GLN A 123 -2.78 -8.04 22.98
N GLU A 124 -2.84 -7.76 24.28
CA GLU A 124 -2.07 -8.48 25.30
C GLU A 124 -2.43 -9.97 25.40
N GLN A 125 -3.70 -10.32 25.15
CA GLN A 125 -4.15 -11.71 25.14
C GLN A 125 -3.80 -12.43 23.83
N ALA A 126 -3.94 -11.77 22.68
CA ALA A 126 -3.76 -12.39 21.37
C ALA A 126 -2.29 -12.55 20.95
N PHE A 127 -1.40 -11.66 21.38
CA PHE A 127 -0.01 -11.61 20.91
C PHE A 127 0.99 -11.89 22.03
N THR A 128 2.14 -12.52 21.70
CA THR A 128 3.18 -12.83 22.68
C THR A 128 3.79 -11.58 23.31
N GLN A 129 3.89 -10.50 22.52
CA GLN A 129 4.48 -9.21 22.90
C GLN A 129 3.98 -8.10 21.97
N GLU A 130 4.15 -6.84 22.38
CA GLU A 130 3.79 -5.68 21.55
C GLU A 130 4.50 -5.71 20.20
N ALA A 131 5.77 -6.10 20.14
CA ALA A 131 6.51 -6.21 18.89
C ALA A 131 5.87 -7.21 17.89
N ALA A 132 5.18 -8.26 18.34
CA ALA A 132 4.44 -9.14 17.43
C ALA A 132 3.24 -8.38 16.83
N PHE A 133 2.47 -7.67 17.63
CA PHE A 133 1.38 -6.85 17.10
C PHE A 133 1.89 -5.79 16.11
N LEU A 134 2.98 -5.07 16.43
CA LEU A 134 3.56 -4.07 15.53
C LEU A 134 4.09 -4.70 14.24
N GLU A 135 4.61 -5.93 14.28
CA GLU A 135 5.02 -6.66 13.09
C GLU A 135 3.82 -6.94 12.17
N LEU A 136 2.66 -7.29 12.72
CA LEU A 136 1.43 -7.46 11.93
C LEU A 136 0.97 -6.15 11.30
N VAL A 137 1.04 -5.05 12.05
CA VAL A 137 0.73 -3.71 11.53
C VAL A 137 1.66 -3.35 10.37
N ARG A 138 2.97 -3.59 10.50
CA ARG A 138 3.95 -3.40 9.44
C ARG A 138 3.65 -4.28 8.21
N ALA A 139 3.37 -5.56 8.43
CA ALA A 139 3.10 -6.53 7.38
C ALA A 139 1.83 -6.21 6.57
N SER A 140 0.90 -5.44 7.14
CA SER A 140 -0.29 -4.97 6.44
C SER A 140 -0.05 -3.82 5.47
N GLU A 141 1.12 -3.16 5.54
CA GLU A 141 1.46 -2.02 4.68
C GLU A 141 0.41 -0.89 4.72
N GLY A 142 -0.29 -0.74 5.85
CA GLY A 142 -1.35 0.25 6.03
C GLY A 142 -2.71 -0.14 5.43
N VAL A 143 -2.85 -1.37 4.93
CA VAL A 143 -4.09 -1.86 4.30
C VAL A 143 -4.92 -2.68 5.31
N PRO A 144 -6.11 -2.20 5.74
CA PRO A 144 -7.00 -2.91 6.67
C PRO A 144 -7.37 -4.33 6.25
N ARG A 145 -7.54 -4.55 4.95
CA ARG A 145 -7.86 -5.86 4.38
C ARG A 145 -6.71 -6.85 4.55
N ASP A 146 -5.49 -6.44 4.21
CA ASP A 146 -4.30 -7.29 4.34
C ASP A 146 -4.04 -7.61 5.81
N PHE A 147 -4.20 -6.63 6.70
CA PHE A 147 -4.12 -6.84 8.14
C PHE A 147 -5.05 -7.95 8.64
N ILE A 148 -6.33 -7.93 8.28
CA ILE A 148 -7.31 -8.94 8.72
C ILE A 148 -6.97 -10.32 8.14
N ASN A 149 -6.58 -10.40 6.88
CA ASN A 149 -6.24 -11.68 6.24
C ASN A 149 -4.97 -12.30 6.84
N ILE A 150 -3.92 -11.50 7.04
CA ILE A 150 -2.69 -11.95 7.69
C ILE A 150 -2.99 -12.38 9.13
N LEU A 151 -3.81 -11.62 9.87
CA LEU A 151 -4.24 -11.99 11.21
C LEU A 151 -4.99 -13.33 11.24
N GLN A 152 -5.91 -13.56 10.30
CA GLN A 152 -6.66 -14.80 10.21
C GLN A 152 -5.74 -16.01 9.99
N ILE A 153 -4.77 -15.89 9.07
CA ILE A 153 -3.77 -16.94 8.82
C ILE A 153 -2.89 -17.14 10.06
N ALA A 154 -2.41 -16.05 10.66
CA ALA A 154 -1.55 -16.10 11.84
C ALA A 154 -2.26 -16.74 13.05
N ALA A 155 -3.52 -16.39 13.31
CA ALA A 155 -4.33 -16.99 14.36
C ALA A 155 -4.55 -18.49 14.11
N THR A 156 -4.82 -18.87 12.85
CA THR A 156 -4.97 -20.29 12.47
C THR A 156 -3.68 -21.07 12.71
N LYS A 157 -2.52 -20.50 12.36
CA LYS A 157 -1.20 -21.10 12.59
C LYS A 157 -0.83 -21.17 14.08
N ALA A 158 -1.22 -20.18 14.87
CA ALA A 158 -0.95 -20.14 16.30
C ALA A 158 -1.84 -21.13 17.10
N GLY A 159 -3.06 -21.40 16.61
CA GLY A 159 -4.02 -22.29 17.28
C GLY A 159 -4.42 -21.73 18.65
N GLU A 160 -4.12 -22.48 19.71
CA GLU A 160 -4.38 -22.07 21.10
C GLU A 160 -3.26 -21.19 21.70
N HIS A 161 -2.14 -21.04 20.99
CA HIS A 161 -1.02 -20.22 21.45
C HIS A 161 -1.20 -18.76 21.02
N LYS A 162 -0.49 -17.86 21.70
CA LYS A 162 -0.42 -16.45 21.31
C LYS A 162 0.33 -16.29 19.99
N ILE A 163 -0.09 -15.32 19.19
CA ILE A 163 0.51 -15.00 17.90
C ILE A 163 1.90 -14.36 18.12
N SER A 164 2.91 -14.92 17.47
CA SER A 164 4.31 -14.51 17.57
C SER A 164 4.80 -13.84 16.28
N VAL A 165 5.94 -13.12 16.33
CA VAL A 165 6.59 -12.53 15.14
C VAL A 165 6.84 -13.58 14.05
N PRO A 166 7.41 -14.76 14.34
CA PRO A 166 7.57 -15.84 13.35
C PRO A 166 6.27 -16.24 12.66
N THR A 167 5.20 -16.37 13.45
CA THR A 167 3.87 -16.73 12.96
C THR A 167 3.33 -15.69 11.98
N ILE A 168 3.55 -14.40 12.28
CA ILE A 168 3.12 -13.28 11.41
C ILE A 168 3.91 -13.25 10.11
N ARG A 169 5.23 -13.43 10.17
CA ARG A 169 6.08 -13.48 8.97
C ARG A 169 5.64 -14.59 8.03
N SER A 170 5.44 -15.78 8.59
CA SER A 170 4.94 -16.92 7.86
C SER A 170 3.52 -16.68 7.32
N ALA A 171 2.64 -16.01 8.08
CA ALA A 171 1.29 -15.68 7.61
C ALA A 171 1.27 -14.63 6.49
N ALA A 172 2.14 -13.62 6.56
CA ALA A 172 2.27 -12.59 5.54
C ALA A 172 2.80 -13.16 4.22
N LYS A 173 3.75 -14.12 4.31
CA LYS A 173 4.23 -14.89 3.17
C LYS A 173 3.10 -15.67 2.49
N ASP A 174 2.35 -16.49 3.25
CA ASP A 174 1.22 -17.26 2.72
C ASP A 174 0.14 -16.35 2.11
N TRP A 175 -0.11 -15.18 2.74
CA TRP A 175 -1.05 -14.20 2.20
C TRP A 175 -0.59 -13.66 0.85
N TYR A 176 0.68 -13.31 0.72
CA TYR A 176 1.29 -12.91 -0.54
C TYR A 176 1.18 -14.00 -1.61
N GLU A 177 1.55 -15.25 -1.28
CA GLU A 177 1.47 -16.38 -2.22
C GLU A 177 0.05 -16.61 -2.73
N ARG A 178 -0.95 -16.46 -1.84
CA ARG A 178 -2.35 -16.69 -2.20
C ARG A 178 -2.98 -15.55 -3.00
N ASP A 179 -2.70 -14.30 -2.62
CA ASP A 179 -3.40 -13.11 -3.13
C ASP A 179 -2.66 -12.44 -4.28
N LYS A 180 -1.32 -12.49 -4.27
CA LYS A 180 -0.46 -11.61 -5.08
C LYS A 180 0.49 -12.37 -6.02
N ALA A 181 0.91 -13.59 -5.70
CA ALA A 181 1.88 -14.32 -6.52
C ALA A 181 1.35 -14.69 -7.93
N ALA A 182 0.06 -15.01 -8.07
CA ALA A 182 -0.55 -15.32 -9.36
C ALA A 182 -0.42 -14.17 -10.38
N PHE A 183 -0.38 -12.92 -9.91
CA PHE A 183 -0.14 -11.76 -10.76
C PHE A 183 1.30 -11.76 -11.30
N ILE A 184 2.29 -12.00 -10.44
CA ILE A 184 3.71 -12.06 -10.84
C ILE A 184 3.95 -13.21 -11.81
N ASP A 185 3.39 -14.38 -11.52
CA ASP A 185 3.54 -15.57 -12.37
C ASP A 185 2.95 -15.39 -13.78
N SER A 186 1.92 -14.54 -13.92
CA SER A 186 1.28 -14.24 -15.21
C SER A 186 1.84 -13.01 -15.91
N ASN A 187 2.73 -12.24 -15.27
CA ASN A 187 3.32 -11.02 -15.80
C ASN A 187 4.86 -11.06 -15.76
N GLN A 188 5.45 -11.59 -16.84
CA GLN A 188 6.90 -11.74 -16.96
C GLN A 188 7.65 -10.42 -16.75
N ALA A 189 7.20 -9.32 -17.35
CA ALA A 189 7.87 -8.03 -17.24
C ALA A 189 7.86 -7.48 -15.81
N GLY A 190 6.77 -7.69 -15.07
CA GLY A 190 6.67 -7.38 -13.65
C GLY A 190 7.61 -8.24 -12.80
N SER A 191 7.67 -9.55 -13.08
CA SER A 191 8.61 -10.47 -12.42
C SER A 191 10.06 -10.08 -12.67
N ASP A 192 10.41 -9.75 -13.91
CA ASP A 192 11.77 -9.37 -14.30
C ASP A 192 12.20 -8.08 -13.58
N LEU A 193 11.32 -7.08 -13.53
CA LEU A 193 11.61 -5.83 -12.81
C LEU A 193 11.77 -6.06 -11.31
N LEU A 194 10.92 -6.91 -10.73
CA LEU A 194 10.99 -7.22 -9.30
C LEU A 194 12.30 -7.94 -8.94
N HIS A 195 12.71 -8.94 -9.72
CA HIS A 195 13.99 -9.61 -9.57
C HIS A 195 15.16 -8.64 -9.77
N TRP A 196 15.09 -7.78 -10.79
CA TRP A 196 16.13 -6.78 -11.02
C TRP A 196 16.29 -5.83 -9.83
N VAL A 197 15.17 -5.35 -9.27
CA VAL A 197 15.18 -4.51 -8.08
C VAL A 197 15.80 -5.26 -6.90
N VAL A 198 15.37 -6.50 -6.66
CA VAL A 198 15.86 -7.32 -5.55
C VAL A 198 17.35 -7.64 -5.68
N ASP A 199 17.82 -8.02 -6.85
CA ASP A 199 19.19 -8.50 -7.08
C ASP A 199 20.19 -7.34 -7.25
N THR A 200 19.80 -6.31 -8.00
CA THR A 200 20.72 -5.27 -8.50
C THR A 200 20.60 -3.97 -7.71
N VAL A 201 19.38 -3.58 -7.35
CA VAL A 201 19.12 -2.29 -6.71
C VAL A 201 19.16 -2.39 -5.19
N ILE A 202 18.51 -3.41 -4.64
CA ILE A 202 18.55 -3.72 -3.22
C ILE A 202 19.79 -4.59 -2.96
N GLY A 203 19.94 -5.72 -3.66
CA GLY A 203 21.07 -6.63 -3.51
C GLY A 203 21.31 -7.03 -2.04
N GLY A 204 22.54 -7.41 -1.67
CA GLY A 204 22.90 -7.71 -0.27
C GLY A 204 22.79 -6.54 0.73
N ARG A 205 22.17 -5.41 0.35
CA ARG A 205 21.82 -4.33 1.27
C ARG A 205 20.61 -4.82 2.06
N LYS A 206 20.70 -4.78 3.40
CA LYS A 206 19.59 -5.12 4.31
C LYS A 206 18.49 -4.04 4.24
N ALA A 207 17.84 -3.90 3.09
CA ALA A 207 16.81 -2.92 2.81
C ALA A 207 15.71 -3.59 1.97
N ARG A 208 14.49 -3.05 2.03
CA ARG A 208 13.37 -3.48 1.17
C ARG A 208 12.87 -2.36 0.25
N ALA A 209 13.63 -1.26 0.20
CA ALA A 209 13.24 -0.04 -0.47
C ALA A 209 14.32 0.47 -1.42
N PHE A 210 13.88 1.20 -2.44
CA PHE A 210 14.69 1.75 -3.52
C PHE A 210 14.16 3.12 -3.96
N LEU A 211 14.97 3.86 -4.71
CA LEU A 211 14.69 5.20 -5.17
C LEU A 211 14.39 5.18 -6.66
N VAL A 212 13.29 5.83 -7.05
CA VAL A 212 12.97 6.13 -8.45
C VAL A 212 12.82 7.63 -8.56
N ARG A 213 13.35 8.26 -9.61
CA ARG A 213 13.19 9.70 -9.79
C ARG A 213 11.71 10.07 -9.88
N SER A 214 11.31 11.17 -9.25
CA SER A 214 9.91 11.57 -9.13
C SER A 214 9.25 11.97 -10.46
N ASP A 215 10.05 12.35 -11.45
CA ASP A 215 9.63 12.77 -12.80
C ASP A 215 9.50 11.59 -13.79
N VAL A 216 9.99 10.41 -13.41
CA VAL A 216 9.85 9.20 -14.23
C VAL A 216 8.48 8.57 -13.99
N ARG A 217 7.82 8.19 -15.08
CA ARG A 217 6.61 7.38 -15.08
C ARG A 217 6.90 6.09 -15.82
N ASP A 218 6.47 4.98 -15.22
CA ASP A 218 6.73 3.66 -15.75
C ASP A 218 5.54 2.77 -15.46
N THR A 219 4.98 2.21 -16.53
CA THR A 219 3.76 1.41 -16.48
C THR A 219 3.96 0.06 -15.78
N ILE A 220 5.18 -0.50 -15.74
CA ILE A 220 5.43 -1.72 -14.97
C ILE A 220 5.46 -1.39 -13.48
N LEU A 221 6.14 -0.31 -13.08
CA LEU A 221 6.12 0.17 -11.70
C LEU A 221 4.70 0.52 -11.23
N ASP A 222 3.94 1.25 -12.05
CA ASP A 222 2.56 1.63 -11.73
C ASP A 222 1.67 0.40 -11.57
N ARG A 223 1.86 -0.63 -12.42
CA ARG A 223 1.12 -1.88 -12.30
C ARG A 223 1.50 -2.69 -11.07
N LEU A 224 2.79 -2.77 -10.73
CA LEU A 224 3.24 -3.42 -9.50
C LEU A 224 2.75 -2.68 -8.25
N PHE A 225 2.59 -1.36 -8.32
CA PHE A 225 1.94 -0.55 -7.28
C PHE A 225 0.47 -0.90 -7.12
N ASP A 226 -0.28 -0.92 -8.23
CA ASP A 226 -1.72 -1.21 -8.24
C ASP A 226 -2.03 -2.61 -7.69
N GLU A 227 -1.17 -3.58 -7.98
CA GLU A 227 -1.27 -4.95 -7.47
C GLU A 227 -0.73 -5.10 -6.03
N ARG A 228 -0.33 -4.00 -5.40
CA ARG A 228 0.20 -3.93 -4.02
C ARG A 228 1.43 -4.82 -3.81
N ILE A 229 2.22 -5.01 -4.86
CA ILE A 229 3.54 -5.67 -4.82
C ILE A 229 4.61 -4.64 -4.43
N LEU A 230 4.41 -3.40 -4.87
CA LEU A 230 5.22 -2.26 -4.48
C LEU A 230 4.36 -1.22 -3.75
N HIS A 231 4.96 -0.49 -2.83
CA HIS A 231 4.34 0.61 -2.09
C HIS A 231 5.22 1.85 -2.14
N ILE A 232 4.65 3.04 -1.98
CA ILE A 232 5.41 4.30 -1.90
C ILE A 232 5.54 4.68 -0.43
N ALA A 233 6.75 4.54 0.12
CA ALA A 233 7.05 4.97 1.49
C ALA A 233 7.20 6.49 1.60
N LYS A 234 7.71 7.16 0.56
CA LYS A 234 7.88 8.62 0.56
C LYS A 234 7.83 9.20 -0.85
N ARG A 235 7.01 10.21 -1.06
CA ARG A 235 6.82 10.84 -2.39
C ARG A 235 7.92 11.80 -2.80
N SER A 236 8.68 12.29 -1.83
CA SER A 236 9.68 13.32 -2.06
C SER A 236 10.88 13.14 -1.14
N TYR A 237 11.97 12.67 -1.72
CA TYR A 237 13.25 12.44 -1.08
C TYR A 237 14.35 13.10 -1.90
N SER A 238 15.23 13.86 -1.24
CA SER A 238 16.43 14.39 -1.89
C SER A 238 17.58 13.44 -1.62
N ALA A 239 18.08 12.81 -2.68
CA ALA A 239 19.34 12.09 -2.61
C ALA A 239 20.47 13.10 -2.41
N LYS A 240 21.47 12.75 -1.60
CA LYS A 240 22.61 13.64 -1.31
C LYS A 240 23.51 13.83 -2.53
N GLU A 241 23.54 12.85 -3.43
CA GLU A 241 24.50 12.76 -4.53
C GLU A 241 24.05 13.59 -5.76
N GLU A 242 22.76 13.93 -5.88
CA GLU A 242 22.21 14.73 -6.99
C GLU A 242 21.37 15.92 -6.48
N PRO A 243 21.99 17.07 -6.20
CA PRO A 243 21.27 18.28 -5.80
C PRO A 243 20.24 18.70 -6.87
N GLY A 244 19.00 18.92 -6.44
CA GLY A 244 17.90 19.34 -7.32
C GLY A 244 17.03 18.20 -7.86
N VAL A 245 17.51 16.95 -7.81
CA VAL A 245 16.70 15.79 -8.21
C VAL A 245 15.87 15.30 -7.02
N ARG A 246 14.59 15.03 -7.27
CA ARG A 246 13.67 14.46 -6.28
C ARG A 246 13.37 13.03 -6.64
N TYR A 247 13.30 12.21 -5.62
CA TYR A 247 13.04 10.78 -5.71
C TYR A 247 11.77 10.42 -4.95
N LYS A 248 11.03 9.45 -5.47
CA LYS A 248 10.07 8.65 -4.72
C LYS A 248 10.81 7.47 -4.11
N VAL A 249 10.54 7.19 -2.84
CA VAL A 249 11.00 5.99 -2.14
C VAL A 249 9.94 4.92 -2.32
N TRP A 250 10.28 3.91 -3.11
CA TRP A 250 9.50 2.72 -3.34
C TRP A 250 9.94 1.62 -2.39
N LYS A 251 9.03 0.75 -1.97
CA LYS A 251 9.33 -0.43 -1.17
C LYS A 251 8.61 -1.65 -1.70
N ILE A 252 9.25 -2.80 -1.54
CA ILE A 252 8.66 -4.11 -1.84
C ILE A 252 7.70 -4.47 -0.71
N ASP A 253 6.56 -5.04 -1.07
CA ASP A 253 5.59 -5.60 -0.15
C ASP A 253 6.24 -6.56 0.86
N TYR A 254 5.79 -6.49 2.12
CA TYR A 254 6.36 -7.27 3.21
C TYR A 254 6.33 -8.78 2.94
N GLY A 255 5.19 -9.32 2.51
CA GLY A 255 5.02 -10.75 2.25
C GLY A 255 5.82 -11.19 1.04
N CYS A 256 5.88 -10.34 0.02
CA CYS A 256 6.73 -10.53 -1.16
C CYS A 256 8.21 -10.63 -0.79
N TYR A 257 8.73 -9.66 -0.03
CA TYR A 257 10.11 -9.69 0.43
C TYR A 257 10.39 -10.90 1.34
N ALA A 258 9.44 -11.26 2.22
CA ALA A 258 9.53 -12.43 3.06
C ALA A 258 9.58 -13.74 2.25
N ASP A 259 8.92 -13.82 1.10
CA ASP A 259 9.03 -14.95 0.19
C ASP A 259 10.41 -15.00 -0.49
N PHE A 260 10.88 -13.86 -1.02
CA PHE A 260 12.17 -13.78 -1.71
C PHE A 260 13.36 -14.20 -0.84
N ILE A 261 13.41 -13.79 0.43
CA ILE A 261 14.52 -14.14 1.32
C ILE A 261 14.51 -15.61 1.79
N ASN A 262 13.39 -16.32 1.63
CA ASN A 262 13.18 -17.67 2.16
C ASN A 262 13.21 -18.77 1.09
N THR A 263 13.32 -18.42 -0.19
CA THR A 263 13.25 -19.39 -1.30
C THR A 263 14.61 -19.60 -1.96
N SER A 264 14.75 -20.69 -2.72
CA SER A 264 15.92 -20.95 -3.57
C SER A 264 16.09 -19.93 -4.71
N LYS A 265 15.10 -19.06 -4.91
CA LYS A 265 15.15 -17.86 -5.77
C LYS A 265 15.75 -16.65 -5.05
N ALA A 266 16.23 -16.81 -3.82
CA ALA A 266 16.93 -15.75 -3.11
C ALA A 266 18.10 -15.24 -3.98
N PRO A 267 18.21 -13.93 -4.24
CA PRO A 267 19.37 -13.32 -4.89
C PRO A 267 20.69 -13.93 -4.45
N THR A 268 21.54 -14.27 -5.41
CA THR A 268 22.87 -14.86 -5.18
C THR A 268 23.78 -14.01 -4.27
N GLY A 269 23.48 -12.72 -4.10
CA GLY A 269 24.18 -11.78 -3.22
C GLY A 269 23.63 -11.70 -1.78
N PHE A 270 22.53 -12.38 -1.46
CA PHE A 270 21.93 -12.48 -0.12
C PHE A 270 22.48 -13.67 0.67
N LEU A 271 23.74 -14.08 0.41
CA LEU A 271 24.43 -15.03 1.28
C LEU A 271 24.55 -14.40 2.67
N PHE A 272 23.59 -14.73 3.53
CA PHE A 272 23.74 -14.61 4.97
C PHE A 272 24.87 -15.56 5.35
N GLU A 273 26.11 -15.06 5.35
CA GLU A 273 27.23 -15.81 5.89
C GLU A 273 26.85 -16.30 7.29
N ASN A 274 26.67 -17.62 7.40
CA ASN A 274 26.52 -18.39 8.62
C ASN A 274 25.25 -18.15 9.45
N GLN A 275 24.07 -18.46 8.90
CA GLN A 275 22.94 -18.90 9.73
C GLN A 275 22.25 -20.12 9.10
N ASN A 276 22.73 -21.31 9.47
CA ASN A 276 21.89 -22.52 9.48
C ASN A 276 20.76 -22.28 10.46
N VAL A 277 19.58 -21.84 9.99
CA VAL A 277 18.39 -21.80 10.85
C VAL A 277 17.18 -22.17 10.00
N GLU A 278 16.69 -23.39 10.17
CA GLU A 278 15.24 -23.59 10.19
C GLU A 278 14.67 -22.66 11.27
N GLY A 279 14.33 -21.42 10.90
CA GLY A 279 13.82 -20.42 11.85
C GLY A 279 14.23 -18.98 11.53
N ASP A 280 13.22 -18.14 11.31
CA ASP A 280 13.24 -16.69 11.43
C ASP A 280 14.20 -15.89 10.55
N SER A 281 13.88 -15.83 9.26
CA SER A 281 14.45 -14.80 8.37
C SER A 281 14.13 -13.39 8.88
N TYR A 282 15.19 -12.60 9.05
CA TYR A 282 15.13 -11.21 9.49
C TYR A 282 14.61 -10.31 8.37
N ILE A 283 13.50 -9.62 8.61
CA ILE A 283 12.97 -8.60 7.70
C ILE A 283 13.50 -7.23 8.15
N PRO A 284 14.28 -6.52 7.31
CA PRO A 284 14.86 -5.24 7.68
C PRO A 284 13.81 -4.18 8.00
N GLU A 285 14.15 -3.30 8.94
CA GLU A 285 13.40 -2.05 9.12
C GLU A 285 13.67 -1.10 7.94
N ASP A 286 12.70 -0.23 7.64
CA ASP A 286 12.81 0.78 6.58
C ASP A 286 13.74 1.94 6.98
N ASP A 287 15.04 1.65 7.08
CA ASP A 287 16.06 2.69 7.27
C ASP A 287 16.35 3.41 5.95
N LEU A 288 15.79 4.62 5.80
CA LEU A 288 16.05 5.50 4.67
C LEU A 288 17.54 5.82 4.44
N ARG A 289 18.43 5.55 5.40
CA ARG A 289 19.88 5.66 5.21
C ARG A 289 20.43 4.51 4.37
N ALA A 290 19.90 3.30 4.53
CA ALA A 290 20.27 2.12 3.74
C ALA A 290 19.83 2.25 2.28
N VAL A 291 18.76 3.01 2.03
CA VAL A 291 18.14 3.20 0.71
C VAL A 291 18.80 4.30 -0.13
N ARG A 292 19.68 5.13 0.46
CA ARG A 292 20.26 6.33 -0.16
C ARG A 292 20.95 6.11 -1.52
N ARG A 293 21.42 4.89 -1.76
CA ARG A 293 22.18 4.51 -2.96
C ARG A 293 21.49 3.44 -3.79
N SER A 294 20.29 3.02 -3.38
CA SER A 294 19.50 2.00 -4.06
C SER A 294 18.65 2.67 -5.14
N VAL A 295 19.28 3.37 -6.09
CA VAL A 295 18.57 4.04 -7.18
C VAL A 295 18.29 3.04 -8.29
N LEU A 296 17.01 2.88 -8.65
CA LEU A 296 16.60 2.13 -9.82
C LEU A 296 16.70 3.04 -11.05
N ASN A 297 17.58 2.67 -11.98
CA ASN A 297 17.59 3.21 -13.32
C ASN A 297 16.80 2.29 -14.25
N LEU A 298 15.68 2.79 -14.77
CA LEU A 298 14.80 2.01 -15.64
C LEU A 298 15.42 1.79 -17.04
N ASP A 299 16.27 2.71 -17.51
CA ASP A 299 16.94 2.54 -18.81
C ASP A 299 17.90 1.33 -18.78
N ASP A 300 18.60 1.13 -17.66
CA ASP A 300 19.46 -0.03 -17.47
C ASP A 300 18.65 -1.33 -17.44
N PHE A 301 17.48 -1.29 -16.80
CA PHE A 301 16.54 -2.42 -16.79
C PHE A 301 16.03 -2.74 -18.19
N TYR A 302 15.54 -1.77 -18.96
CA TYR A 302 15.03 -2.00 -20.31
C TYR A 302 16.12 -2.40 -21.31
N THR A 303 17.37 -1.99 -21.07
CA THR A 303 18.52 -2.47 -21.83
C THR A 303 18.79 -3.95 -21.56
N ALA A 304 18.67 -4.39 -20.31
CA ALA A 304 18.82 -5.79 -19.92
C ALA A 304 17.62 -6.66 -20.33
N PHE A 305 16.41 -6.10 -20.35
CA PHE A 305 15.15 -6.78 -20.69
C PHE A 305 14.37 -6.04 -21.79
N PRO A 306 14.83 -6.04 -23.05
CA PRO A 306 14.17 -5.30 -24.13
C PRO A 306 12.72 -5.72 -24.40
N ALA A 307 12.41 -7.00 -24.14
CA ALA A 307 11.06 -7.54 -24.30
C ALA A 307 10.03 -6.90 -23.35
N ALA A 308 10.48 -6.43 -22.17
CA ALA A 308 9.61 -5.78 -21.18
C ALA A 308 9.02 -4.46 -21.69
N GLN A 309 9.73 -3.79 -22.61
CA GLN A 309 9.29 -2.52 -23.20
C GLN A 309 8.08 -2.69 -24.13
N HIS A 310 7.90 -3.89 -24.70
CA HIS A 310 6.83 -4.21 -25.65
C HIS A 310 5.58 -4.85 -25.01
N SER A 311 5.68 -5.29 -23.76
CA SER A 311 4.56 -5.84 -22.97
C SER A 311 3.60 -4.79 -22.40
N LEU A 312 3.84 -3.51 -22.70
CA LEU A 312 2.98 -2.41 -22.30
C LEU A 312 1.79 -2.33 -23.27
N PRO A 313 0.53 -2.37 -22.80
CA PRO A 313 -0.59 -2.08 -23.68
C PRO A 313 -0.41 -0.67 -24.24
N THR A 314 -0.43 -0.53 -25.57
CA THR A 314 -0.55 0.77 -26.23
C THR A 314 -1.74 1.51 -25.65
N GLN A 315 -1.48 2.68 -25.04
CA GLN A 315 -2.48 3.58 -24.47
C GLN A 315 -3.56 3.99 -25.48
#